data_AF-A0A520ICJ0-F1
#
_entry.id   AF-A0A520ICJ0-F1
#
_cell.length_a   1.000
_cell.length_b   1.000
_cell.length_c   1.000
_cell.angle_alpha   90.00
_cell.angle_beta   90.00
_cell.angle_gamma   90.00
#
_symmetry.space_group_name_H-M   'P 1'
#
loop_
_entity.id
_entity.type
_entity.pdbx_description
1 polymer ?
#
loop_
_entity_poly.entity_id
_entity_poly.type
_entity_poly.pdbx_seq_one_letter_code
_entity_poly.pdbx_strand_id
1 'polypeptide(L)'
;MKRIFQNGKGLRIHLICWSIYIAYEVLLTGTVRGYYSHLYYYLLFYALNIALFYFHGRWVLPKSLGQGVKVAWRLPLLVAMEVAVYSFLSIGFSYLLSWMNAARGPLVFNTNFFLQLGWRQALFIMGGTGYYFLETALEKQRLELLGRLEIEQLNVQLIRAERDFLRSQINPHLLYNTLNFVRYAAKQNPQQADEAIHSLTGLLEFALTE
;
A
#
# COMPACT_ATOMS: atom_id res chain seq x y z
N MET A 1 -12.78 0.64 5.32
CA MET A 1 -13.03 -0.01 6.62
C MET A 1 -12.25 -1.33 6.82
N LYS A 2 -12.02 -2.15 5.79
CA LYS A 2 -11.47 -3.51 5.96
C LYS A 2 -10.01 -3.62 6.48
N ARG A 3 -9.01 -2.89 5.96
CA ARG A 3 -7.60 -3.19 6.29
C ARG A 3 -7.05 -2.69 7.63
N ILE A 4 -7.55 -1.56 8.15
CA ILE A 4 -7.07 -0.97 9.43
C ILE A 4 -7.54 -1.77 10.64
N PHE A 5 -8.78 -2.26 10.60
CA PHE A 5 -9.35 -3.11 11.65
C PHE A 5 -8.98 -4.59 11.50
N GLN A 6 -8.50 -5.04 10.33
CA GLN A 6 -8.05 -6.40 10.14
C GLN A 6 -6.64 -6.67 10.70
N ASN A 7 -5.85 -5.62 10.95
CA ASN A 7 -4.47 -5.75 11.41
C ASN A 7 -4.31 -5.12 12.80
N GLY A 8 -4.57 -5.90 13.85
CA GLY A 8 -4.60 -5.42 15.25
C GLY A 8 -3.32 -4.69 15.71
N LYS A 9 -2.18 -4.93 15.05
CA LYS A 9 -0.92 -4.20 15.29
C LYS A 9 -1.00 -2.74 14.83
N GLY A 10 -1.64 -2.45 13.69
CA GLY A 10 -1.77 -1.09 13.15
C GLY A 10 -2.68 -0.22 14.02
N LEU A 11 -3.80 -0.75 14.48
CA LEU A 11 -4.72 -0.04 15.39
C LEU A 11 -4.02 0.33 16.70
N ARG A 12 -3.22 -0.58 17.27
CA ARG A 12 -2.45 -0.31 18.50
C ARG A 12 -1.48 0.85 18.33
N ILE A 13 -0.74 0.90 17.21
CA ILE A 13 0.20 2.00 16.93
C ILE A 13 -0.55 3.33 16.87
N HIS A 14 -1.66 3.42 16.15
CA HIS A 14 -2.46 4.65 16.10
C HIS A 14 -2.99 5.06 17.48
N LEU A 15 -3.49 4.12 18.28
CA LEU A 15 -3.95 4.42 19.64
C LEU A 15 -2.82 4.96 20.52
N ILE A 16 -1.63 4.36 20.45
CA ILE A 16 -0.45 4.82 21.19
C ILE A 16 -0.04 6.22 20.72
N CYS A 17 0.07 6.45 19.41
CA CYS A 17 0.43 7.77 18.85
C CYS A 17 -0.57 8.85 19.27
N TRP A 18 -1.87 8.58 19.19
CA TRP A 18 -2.89 9.52 19.63
C TRP A 18 -2.84 9.77 21.14
N SER A 19 -2.59 8.73 21.94
CA SER A 19 -2.47 8.86 23.39
C SER A 19 -1.29 9.75 23.78
N ILE A 20 -0.13 9.55 23.15
CA ILE A 20 1.07 10.38 23.36
C ILE A 20 0.81 11.82 22.91
N TYR A 21 0.19 12.01 21.74
CA TYR A 21 -0.12 13.34 21.21
C TYR A 21 -1.11 14.10 22.12
N ILE A 22 -2.19 13.43 22.57
CA ILE A 22 -3.18 14.02 23.47
C ILE A 22 -2.52 14.38 24.80
N ALA A 23 -1.70 13.50 25.38
CA ALA A 23 -0.98 13.77 26.61
C ALA A 23 -0.06 14.99 26.47
N TYR A 24 0.73 15.06 25.40
CA TYR A 24 1.60 16.19 25.09
C TYR A 24 0.82 17.51 24.97
N GLU A 25 -0.26 17.54 24.18
CA GLU A 25 -1.05 18.76 23.99
C GLU A 25 -1.80 19.19 25.25
N VAL A 26 -2.33 18.25 26.05
CA VAL A 26 -3.00 18.60 27.31
C VAL A 26 -2.00 19.21 28.30
N LEU A 27 -0.80 18.65 28.40
CA LEU A 27 0.28 19.21 29.22
C LEU A 27 0.69 20.61 28.74
N LEU A 28 0.91 20.77 27.43
CA LEU A 28 1.33 22.04 26.85
C LEU A 28 0.25 23.13 26.97
N THR A 29 -1.01 22.80 26.72
CA THR A 29 -2.10 23.75 26.89
C THR A 29 -2.34 24.09 28.35
N GLY A 30 -2.17 23.13 29.26
CA GLY A 30 -2.24 23.35 30.70
C GLY A 30 -1.15 24.30 31.21
N THR A 31 0.10 24.13 30.76
CA THR A 31 1.22 25.00 31.15
C THR A 31 1.11 26.40 30.55
N VAL A 32 0.68 26.51 29.28
CA VAL A 32 0.55 27.80 28.58
C VAL A 32 -0.66 28.60 29.07
N ARG A 33 -1.81 27.96 29.33
CA ARG A 33 -3.03 28.66 29.77
C ARG A 33 -3.11 28.83 31.29
N GLY A 34 -2.32 28.09 32.06
CA GLY A 34 -2.31 28.12 33.52
C GLY A 34 -3.52 27.41 34.16
N TYR A 35 -4.39 26.75 33.38
CA TYR A 35 -5.51 25.96 33.88
C TYR A 35 -5.85 24.80 32.93
N TYR A 36 -6.44 23.75 33.50
CA TYR A 36 -6.98 22.61 32.76
C TYR A 36 -8.50 22.74 32.60
N SER A 37 -9.00 22.39 31.42
CA SER A 37 -10.45 22.26 31.17
C SER A 37 -10.97 20.91 31.66
N HIS A 38 -12.28 20.70 31.65
CA HIS A 38 -12.85 19.39 32.01
C HIS A 38 -12.47 18.30 30.99
N LEU A 39 -12.34 17.05 31.44
CA LEU A 39 -11.91 15.92 30.60
C LEU A 39 -12.72 15.78 29.30
N TYR A 40 -14.03 15.94 29.38
CA TYR A 40 -14.93 15.79 28.24
C TYR A 40 -14.78 16.90 27.18
N TYR A 41 -14.27 18.08 27.55
CA TYR A 41 -13.87 19.12 26.59
C TYR A 41 -12.76 18.57 25.68
N TYR A 42 -11.70 18.01 26.27
CA TYR A 42 -10.59 17.45 25.53
C TYR A 42 -11.04 16.25 24.68
N LEU A 43 -11.81 15.32 25.25
CA LEU A 43 -12.29 14.15 24.52
C LEU A 43 -13.08 14.53 23.26
N LEU A 44 -13.99 15.50 23.35
CA LEU A 44 -14.84 15.91 22.23
C LEU A 44 -14.02 16.56 21.10
N PHE A 45 -13.14 17.51 21.44
CA PHE A 45 -12.33 18.20 20.44
C PHE A 45 -11.25 17.29 19.83
N TYR A 46 -10.61 16.40 20.61
CA TYR A 46 -9.68 15.43 20.04
C TYR A 46 -10.37 14.38 19.18
N ALA A 47 -11.57 13.92 19.56
CA ALA A 47 -12.37 13.05 18.71
C ALA A 47 -12.69 13.72 17.37
N LEU A 48 -13.08 15.00 17.38
CA LEU A 48 -13.32 15.77 16.16
C LEU A 48 -12.06 15.91 15.29
N ASN A 49 -10.90 16.18 15.90
CA ASN A 49 -9.64 16.30 15.17
C ASN A 49 -9.17 14.98 14.56
N ILE A 50 -9.29 13.87 15.31
CA ILE A 50 -8.96 12.54 14.82
C ILE A 50 -9.92 12.16 13.68
N ALA A 51 -11.21 12.51 13.80
CA ALA A 51 -12.18 12.31 12.75
C ALA A 51 -11.81 13.09 11.48
N LEU A 52 -11.41 14.37 11.61
CA LEU A 52 -10.92 15.20 10.51
C LEU A 52 -9.72 14.54 9.82
N PHE A 53 -8.70 14.11 10.58
CA PHE A 53 -7.51 13.45 10.02
C PHE A 53 -7.85 12.25 9.15
N TYR A 54 -8.68 11.33 9.66
CA TYR A 54 -9.02 10.11 8.92
C TYR A 54 -10.00 10.38 7.77
N PHE A 55 -10.93 11.31 7.93
CA PHE A 55 -11.87 11.70 6.89
C PHE A 55 -11.14 12.37 5.73
N HIS A 56 -10.26 13.33 6.03
CA HIS A 56 -9.42 13.99 5.04
C HIS A 56 -8.59 12.97 4.25
N GLY A 57 -7.79 12.18 4.96
CA GLY A 57 -6.85 11.23 4.38
C GLY A 57 -7.52 10.14 3.54
N ARG A 58 -8.65 9.58 4.01
CA ARG A 58 -9.26 8.39 3.36
C ARG A 58 -10.42 8.67 2.44
N TRP A 59 -11.05 9.84 2.53
CA TRP A 59 -12.23 10.15 1.74
C TRP A 59 -12.00 11.37 0.86
N VAL A 60 -11.55 12.48 1.43
CA VAL A 60 -11.40 13.74 0.70
C VAL A 60 -10.28 13.66 -0.34
N LEU A 61 -9.11 13.18 0.05
CA LEU A 61 -7.97 13.05 -0.85
C LEU A 61 -8.17 12.05 -1.99
N PRO A 62 -8.53 10.76 -1.74
CA PRO A 62 -8.69 9.81 -2.83
C PRO A 62 -9.84 10.17 -3.78
N LYS A 63 -10.91 10.82 -3.30
CA LYS A 63 -11.99 11.31 -4.17
C LYS A 63 -11.60 12.57 -4.96
N SER A 64 -10.74 13.42 -4.40
CA SER A 64 -10.31 14.64 -5.08
C SER A 64 -9.18 14.40 -6.09
N LEU A 65 -8.26 13.47 -5.80
CA LEU A 65 -7.08 13.13 -6.60
C LEU A 65 -7.36 12.12 -7.74
N GLY A 66 -8.60 12.07 -8.25
CA GLY A 66 -8.96 11.23 -9.40
C GLY A 66 -8.29 11.66 -10.71
N GLN A 67 -8.30 10.82 -11.75
CA GLN A 67 -7.64 11.15 -13.02
C GLN A 67 -8.30 12.33 -13.76
N GLY A 68 -7.50 13.30 -14.20
CA GLY A 68 -7.86 14.35 -15.16
C GLY A 68 -7.80 15.81 -14.66
N VAL A 69 -8.05 16.78 -15.55
CA VAL A 69 -7.98 18.23 -15.30
C VAL A 69 -8.95 18.72 -14.20
N LYS A 70 -9.96 17.92 -13.88
CA LYS A 70 -10.97 18.23 -12.86
C LYS A 70 -10.43 18.25 -11.43
N VAL A 71 -9.23 17.70 -11.18
CA VAL A 71 -8.57 17.72 -9.85
C VAL A 71 -8.35 19.15 -9.35
N ALA A 72 -7.94 20.06 -10.23
CA ALA A 72 -7.59 21.43 -9.89
C ALA A 72 -8.72 22.20 -9.19
N TRP A 73 -9.98 21.90 -9.52
CA TRP A 73 -11.16 22.54 -8.91
C TRP A 73 -11.80 21.66 -7.84
N ARG A 74 -11.77 20.34 -7.98
CA ARG A 74 -12.39 19.41 -7.02
C ARG A 74 -11.67 19.39 -5.68
N LEU A 75 -10.34 19.47 -5.68
CA LEU A 75 -9.53 19.45 -4.47
C LEU A 75 -9.80 20.68 -3.57
N PRO A 76 -9.65 21.93 -4.05
CA PRO A 76 -9.93 23.07 -3.20
C PRO A 76 -11.41 23.12 -2.77
N LEU A 77 -12.35 22.70 -3.63
CA LEU A 77 -13.77 22.68 -3.28
C LEU A 77 -14.09 21.69 -2.16
N LEU A 78 -13.59 20.45 -2.23
CA LEU A 78 -13.83 19.45 -1.20
C LEU A 78 -13.13 19.77 0.11
N VAL A 79 -11.91 20.32 0.05
CA VAL A 79 -11.18 20.78 1.24
C VAL A 79 -11.88 21.99 1.86
N ALA A 80 -12.37 22.94 1.07
CA ALA A 80 -13.13 24.08 1.58
C ALA A 80 -14.44 23.62 2.25
N MET A 81 -15.14 22.65 1.67
CA MET A 81 -16.33 22.06 2.26
C MET A 81 -16.02 21.36 3.60
N GLU A 82 -14.91 20.61 3.66
CA GLU A 82 -14.45 19.96 4.89
C GLU A 82 -14.11 20.98 5.99
N VAL A 83 -13.37 22.04 5.65
CA VAL A 83 -13.02 23.14 6.56
C VAL A 83 -14.29 23.83 7.08
N ALA A 84 -15.28 24.05 6.21
CA ALA A 84 -16.56 24.64 6.61
C ALA A 84 -17.33 23.74 7.58
N VAL A 85 -17.42 22.44 7.31
CA VAL A 85 -18.10 21.46 8.18
C VAL A 85 -17.39 21.36 9.53
N TYR A 86 -16.06 21.25 9.55
CA TYR A 86 -15.31 21.20 10.80
C TYR A 86 -15.49 22.48 11.62
N SER A 87 -15.45 23.64 10.97
CA SER A 87 -15.63 24.93 11.64
C SER A 87 -17.03 25.05 12.23
N PHE A 88 -18.06 24.64 11.49
CA PHE A 88 -19.44 24.58 11.97
C PHE A 88 -19.59 23.66 13.20
N LEU A 89 -19.07 22.44 13.13
CA LEU A 89 -19.10 21.49 14.25
C LEU A 89 -18.34 22.01 15.47
N SER A 90 -17.17 22.62 15.27
CA SER A 90 -16.36 23.18 16.35
C SER A 90 -17.05 24.34 17.06
N ILE A 91 -17.74 25.21 16.32
CA ILE A 91 -18.54 26.30 16.89
C ILE A 91 -19.75 25.72 17.64
N GLY A 92 -20.47 24.76 17.06
CA GLY A 92 -21.60 24.09 17.71
C GLY A 92 -21.21 23.39 19.02
N PHE A 93 -20.08 22.67 19.04
CA PHE A 93 -19.54 22.06 20.26
C PHE A 93 -19.10 23.08 21.29
N SER A 94 -18.52 24.20 20.85
CA SER A 94 -18.16 25.30 21.74
C SER A 94 -19.40 25.84 22.46
N TYR A 95 -20.49 26.12 21.74
CA TYR A 95 -21.77 26.53 22.34
C TYR A 95 -22.36 25.49 23.29
N LEU A 96 -22.40 24.22 22.88
CA LEU A 96 -22.91 23.12 23.71
C LEU A 96 -22.14 23.01 25.03
N LEU A 97 -20.81 23.07 24.97
CA LEU A 97 -19.94 22.97 26.15
C LEU A 97 -20.05 24.20 27.05
N SER A 98 -20.25 25.39 26.48
CA SER A 98 -20.53 26.59 27.27
C SER A 98 -21.89 26.51 27.97
N TRP A 99 -22.91 25.94 27.33
CA TRP A 99 -24.21 25.70 27.97
C TRP A 99 -24.10 24.71 29.14
N MET A 100 -23.24 23.70 29.03
CA MET A 100 -22.93 22.74 30.09
C MET A 100 -21.99 23.28 31.19
N ASN A 101 -21.62 24.57 31.14
CA ASN A 101 -20.63 25.21 32.01
C ASN A 101 -19.27 24.49 32.05
N ALA A 102 -18.93 23.82 30.95
CA ALA A 102 -17.71 23.06 30.77
C ALA A 102 -16.52 23.91 30.35
N ALA A 103 -16.83 25.03 29.71
CA ALA A 103 -15.85 26.04 29.34
C ALA A 103 -15.60 26.93 30.56
N ARG A 104 -14.35 26.95 31.06
CA ARG A 104 -13.94 27.90 32.11
C ARG A 104 -13.66 29.25 31.48
N GLY A 105 -14.73 30.00 31.20
CA GLY A 105 -14.69 31.36 30.67
C GLY A 105 -15.77 31.61 29.63
N PRO A 106 -16.14 32.90 29.39
CA PRO A 106 -17.10 33.24 28.36
C PRO A 106 -16.55 32.86 26.98
N LEU A 107 -17.42 32.33 26.12
CA LEU A 107 -17.10 32.17 24.71
C LEU A 107 -16.91 33.54 24.08
N VAL A 108 -15.66 33.87 23.76
CA VAL A 108 -15.33 35.10 23.02
C VAL A 108 -14.78 34.71 21.66
N PHE A 109 -15.54 35.03 20.62
CA PHE A 109 -15.10 34.92 19.22
C PHE A 109 -14.12 36.04 18.90
N ASN A 110 -12.88 35.89 19.37
CA ASN A 110 -11.79 36.81 19.06
C ASN A 110 -10.90 36.23 17.95
N THR A 111 -10.02 37.05 17.37
CA THR A 111 -9.02 36.63 16.36
C THR A 111 -8.22 35.42 16.83
N ASN A 112 -7.87 35.36 18.13
CA ASN A 112 -7.17 34.23 18.73
C ASN A 112 -7.96 32.91 18.65
N PHE A 113 -9.29 32.95 18.76
CA PHE A 113 -10.13 31.75 18.62
C PHE A 113 -10.06 31.20 17.20
N PHE A 114 -10.25 32.05 16.19
CA PHE A 114 -10.19 31.66 14.78
C PHE A 114 -8.78 31.24 14.36
N LEU A 115 -7.73 31.89 14.90
CA LEU A 115 -6.34 31.48 14.68
C LEU A 115 -6.05 30.09 15.26
N GLN A 116 -6.49 29.80 16.48
CA GLN A 116 -6.32 28.47 17.09
C GLN A 116 -7.11 27.40 16.33
N LEU A 117 -8.34 27.72 15.92
CA LEU A 117 -9.19 26.85 15.13
C LEU A 117 -8.57 26.56 13.75
N GLY A 118 -8.08 27.58 13.06
CA GLY A 118 -7.44 27.46 11.75
C GLY A 118 -6.11 26.73 11.81
N TRP A 119 -5.26 27.04 12.81
CA TRP A 119 -3.99 26.35 13.02
C TRP A 119 -4.19 24.85 13.27
N ARG A 120 -5.13 24.48 14.14
CA ARG A 120 -5.46 23.07 14.39
C ARG A 120 -5.95 22.39 13.11
N GLN A 121 -6.89 22.98 12.38
CA GLN A 121 -7.36 22.43 11.11
C GLN A 121 -6.21 22.20 10.13
N ALA A 122 -5.34 23.20 9.95
CA ALA A 122 -4.19 23.10 9.05
C ALA A 122 -3.26 21.95 9.44
N LEU A 123 -2.96 21.78 10.74
CA LEU A 123 -2.13 20.69 11.24
C LEU A 123 -2.72 19.32 10.93
N PHE A 124 -4.01 19.11 11.17
CA PHE A 124 -4.65 17.80 10.95
C PHE A 124 -4.86 17.48 9.47
N ILE A 125 -5.17 18.50 8.65
CA ILE A 125 -5.23 18.36 7.19
C ILE A 125 -3.84 18.01 6.65
N MET A 126 -2.79 18.75 7.03
CA MET A 126 -1.41 18.48 6.61
C MET A 126 -0.91 17.11 7.08
N GLY A 127 -1.24 16.72 8.32
CA GLY A 127 -0.96 15.37 8.81
C GLY A 127 -1.69 14.30 7.99
N GLY A 128 -2.97 14.55 7.66
CA GLY A 128 -3.80 13.65 6.86
C GLY A 128 -3.32 13.50 5.43
N THR A 129 -2.84 14.58 4.80
CA THR A 129 -2.20 14.54 3.48
C THR A 129 -0.92 13.73 3.51
N GLY A 130 -0.03 14.00 4.46
CA GLY A 130 1.20 13.24 4.64
C GLY A 130 0.92 11.75 4.83
N TYR A 131 -0.03 11.40 5.68
CA TYR A 131 -0.46 10.02 5.90
C TYR A 131 -0.97 9.35 4.63
N TYR A 132 -1.83 10.02 3.86
CA TYR A 132 -2.36 9.48 2.60
C TYR A 132 -1.25 9.20 1.58
N PHE A 133 -0.33 10.14 1.38
CA PHE A 133 0.76 9.96 0.42
C PHE A 133 1.72 8.86 0.85
N LEU A 134 2.04 8.77 2.15
CA LEU A 134 2.87 7.69 2.70
C LEU A 134 2.20 6.31 2.52
N GLU A 135 0.92 6.18 2.87
CA GLU A 135 0.17 4.94 2.70
C GLU A 135 0.11 4.52 1.23
N THR A 136 -0.16 5.47 0.32
CA THR A 136 -0.21 5.23 -1.12
C THR A 136 1.16 4.84 -1.69
N ALA A 137 2.23 5.49 -1.28
CA ALA A 137 3.59 5.18 -1.71
C ALA A 137 4.01 3.77 -1.28
N LEU A 138 3.74 3.40 -0.02
CA LEU A 138 4.01 2.06 0.51
C LEU A 138 3.18 0.98 -0.19
N GLU A 139 1.91 1.25 -0.48
CA GLU A 139 1.07 0.31 -1.22
C GLU A 139 1.56 0.11 -2.65
N LYS A 140 1.95 1.20 -3.34
CA LYS A 140 2.56 1.12 -4.67
C LYS A 140 3.84 0.30 -4.66
N GLN A 141 4.74 0.55 -3.71
CA GLN A 141 5.99 -0.20 -3.57
C GLN A 141 5.72 -1.70 -3.32
N ARG A 142 4.71 -2.02 -2.51
CA ARG A 142 4.31 -3.41 -2.25
C ARG A 142 3.77 -4.10 -3.50
N LEU A 143 2.93 -3.41 -4.26
CA LEU A 143 2.39 -3.94 -5.52
C LEU A 143 3.49 -4.17 -6.55
N GLU A 144 4.44 -3.24 -6.67
CA GLU A 144 5.62 -3.39 -7.54
C GLU A 144 6.48 -4.59 -7.12
N LEU A 145 6.72 -4.78 -5.82
CA LEU A 145 7.47 -5.93 -5.32
C LEU A 145 6.77 -7.25 -5.64
N LEU A 146 5.44 -7.33 -5.43
CA LEU A 146 4.66 -8.52 -5.77
C LEU A 146 4.71 -8.82 -7.27
N GLY A 147 4.59 -7.80 -8.12
CA GLY A 147 4.71 -7.96 -9.57
C GLY A 147 6.09 -8.45 -10.00
N ARG A 148 7.17 -7.98 -9.36
CA ARG A 148 8.53 -8.48 -9.63
C ARG A 148 8.69 -9.95 -9.27
N LEU A 149 8.16 -10.36 -8.11
CA LEU A 149 8.21 -11.76 -7.68
C LEU A 149 7.42 -12.68 -8.63
N GLU A 150 6.28 -12.22 -9.13
CA GLU A 150 5.48 -12.96 -10.11
C GLU A 150 6.23 -13.13 -11.44
N ILE A 151 6.84 -12.07 -11.95
CA ILE A 151 7.68 -12.13 -13.16
C ILE A 151 8.86 -13.07 -12.97
N GLU A 152 9.54 -13.02 -11.82
CA GLU A 152 10.64 -13.92 -11.52
C GLU A 152 10.21 -15.39 -11.49
N GLN A 153 9.05 -15.69 -10.89
CA GLN A 153 8.47 -17.03 -10.89
C GLN A 153 8.12 -17.53 -12.30
N LEU A 154 7.54 -16.67 -13.13
CA LEU A 154 7.23 -16.99 -14.53
C LEU A 154 8.51 -17.27 -15.33
N ASN A 155 9.56 -16.48 -15.15
CA ASN A 155 10.85 -16.72 -15.80
C ASN A 155 11.46 -18.06 -15.40
N VAL A 156 11.41 -18.43 -14.11
CA VAL A 156 11.89 -19.74 -13.65
C VAL A 156 11.08 -20.89 -14.28
N GLN A 157 9.77 -20.74 -14.40
CA GLN A 157 8.92 -21.73 -15.06
C GLN A 157 9.21 -21.84 -16.56
N LEU A 158 9.42 -20.70 -17.24
CA LEU A 158 9.78 -20.65 -18.65
C LEU A 158 11.10 -21.37 -18.91
N ILE A 159 12.15 -21.04 -18.14
CA ILE A 159 13.47 -21.71 -18.26
C ILE A 159 13.33 -23.22 -18.03
N ARG A 160 12.52 -23.65 -17.05
CA ARG A 160 12.28 -25.07 -16.81
C ARG A 160 11.55 -25.71 -17.98
N ALA A 161 10.52 -25.07 -18.53
CA ALA A 161 9.75 -25.56 -19.67
C ALA A 161 10.60 -25.66 -20.94
N GLU A 162 11.43 -24.65 -21.23
CA GLU A 162 12.40 -24.68 -22.33
C GLU A 162 13.40 -25.82 -22.16
N ARG A 163 13.94 -26.00 -20.95
CA ARG A 163 14.84 -27.12 -20.65
C ARG A 163 14.15 -28.47 -20.85
N ASP A 164 12.92 -28.63 -20.37
CA ASP A 164 12.18 -29.89 -20.49
C ASP A 164 11.78 -30.15 -21.95
N PHE A 165 11.45 -29.11 -22.72
CA PHE A 165 11.23 -29.17 -24.16
C PHE A 165 12.50 -29.61 -24.90
N LEU A 166 13.64 -28.96 -24.69
CA LEU A 166 14.93 -29.35 -25.26
C LEU A 166 15.30 -30.79 -24.88
N ARG A 167 15.06 -31.19 -23.63
CA ARG A 167 15.30 -32.57 -23.19
C ARG A 167 14.38 -33.59 -23.87
N SER A 168 13.14 -33.21 -24.19
CA SER A 168 12.19 -34.09 -24.88
C SER A 168 12.55 -34.34 -26.35
N GLN A 169 13.26 -33.41 -27.00
CA GLN A 169 13.76 -33.59 -28.37
C GLN A 169 14.82 -34.70 -28.47
N ILE A 170 15.57 -34.95 -27.40
CA ILE A 170 16.55 -36.05 -27.34
C ILE A 170 15.89 -37.25 -26.65
N ASN A 171 15.54 -38.31 -27.39
CA ASN A 171 15.08 -39.56 -26.80
C ASN A 171 16.28 -40.38 -26.29
N PRO A 172 16.61 -40.37 -24.98
CA PRO A 172 17.86 -40.96 -24.49
C PRO A 172 17.83 -42.49 -24.57
N HIS A 173 16.64 -43.08 -24.50
CA HIS A 173 16.45 -44.53 -24.61
C HIS A 173 16.68 -44.99 -26.05
N LEU A 174 16.14 -44.26 -27.03
CA LEU A 174 16.41 -44.53 -28.44
C LEU A 174 17.91 -44.42 -28.73
N LEU A 175 18.55 -43.32 -28.30
CA LEU A 175 19.98 -43.11 -28.50
C LEU A 175 20.81 -44.23 -27.86
N TYR A 176 20.51 -44.60 -26.61
CA TYR A 176 21.19 -45.69 -25.90
C TYR A 176 21.02 -47.05 -26.60
N ASN A 177 19.81 -47.34 -27.08
CA ASN A 177 19.52 -48.58 -27.81
C ASN A 177 20.25 -48.64 -29.15
N THR A 178 20.26 -47.53 -29.89
CA THR A 178 20.97 -47.44 -31.17
C THR A 178 22.48 -47.58 -30.95
N LEU A 179 23.06 -46.92 -29.94
CA LEU A 179 24.49 -47.07 -29.61
C LEU A 179 24.85 -48.50 -29.19
N ASN A 180 23.99 -49.17 -28.42
CA ASN A 180 24.19 -50.57 -28.05
C ASN A 180 24.10 -51.51 -29.25
N PHE A 181 23.13 -51.28 -30.13
CA PHE A 181 23.00 -52.02 -31.39
C PHE A 181 24.26 -51.86 -32.23
N VAL A 182 24.72 -50.63 -32.45
CA VAL A 182 25.96 -50.32 -33.18
C VAL A 182 27.15 -51.06 -32.55
N ARG A 183 27.28 -51.04 -31.21
CA ARG A 183 28.36 -51.73 -30.50
C ARG A 183 28.35 -53.25 -30.70
N TYR A 184 27.17 -53.87 -30.73
CA TYR A 184 27.04 -55.31 -30.99
C TYR A 184 27.29 -55.63 -32.47
N ALA A 185 26.66 -54.88 -33.37
CA ALA A 185 26.82 -55.01 -34.82
C ALA A 185 28.28 -54.82 -35.24
N ALA A 186 29.01 -53.86 -34.67
CA ALA A 186 30.42 -53.64 -34.99
C ALA A 186 31.32 -54.86 -34.71
N LYS A 187 30.93 -55.75 -33.78
CA LYS A 187 31.65 -56.99 -33.49
C LYS A 187 31.23 -58.18 -34.35
N GLN A 188 29.98 -58.20 -34.81
CA GLN A 188 29.35 -59.35 -35.49
C GLN A 188 29.23 -59.14 -37.00
N ASN A 189 28.84 -57.94 -37.42
CA ASN A 189 28.62 -57.54 -38.81
C ASN A 189 28.93 -56.03 -38.99
N PRO A 190 30.17 -55.68 -39.38
CA PRO A 190 30.61 -54.28 -39.49
C PRO A 190 29.80 -53.43 -40.45
N GLN A 191 29.32 -53.99 -41.57
CA GLN A 191 28.49 -53.23 -42.54
C GLN A 191 27.16 -52.78 -41.92
N GLN A 192 26.53 -53.62 -41.11
CA GLN A 192 25.26 -53.29 -40.46
C GLN A 192 25.42 -52.22 -39.36
N ALA A 193 26.61 -52.11 -38.77
CA ALA A 193 26.95 -51.03 -37.85
C ALA A 193 27.10 -49.69 -38.58
N ASP A 194 27.71 -49.69 -39.76
CA ASP A 194 27.93 -48.50 -40.57
C ASP A 194 26.60 -47.90 -41.07
N GLU A 195 25.67 -48.74 -41.55
CA GLU A 195 24.31 -48.31 -41.92
C GLU A 195 23.52 -47.71 -40.75
N ALA A 196 23.67 -48.28 -39.55
CA ALA A 196 23.01 -47.79 -38.34
C ALA A 196 23.60 -46.45 -37.87
N ILE A 197 24.93 -46.27 -37.97
CA ILE A 197 25.58 -44.97 -37.72
C ILE A 197 25.07 -43.95 -38.74
N HIS A 198 25.05 -44.29 -40.03
CA HIS A 198 24.63 -43.35 -41.07
C HIS A 198 23.18 -42.89 -40.89
N SER A 199 22.28 -43.83 -40.54
CA SER A 199 20.87 -43.54 -40.26
C SER A 199 20.67 -42.68 -39.01
N LEU A 200 21.46 -42.93 -37.95
CA LEU A 200 21.43 -42.12 -36.73
C LEU A 200 21.93 -40.70 -36.99
N THR A 201 23.01 -40.54 -37.76
CA THR A 201 23.56 -39.23 -38.13
C THR A 201 22.55 -38.44 -38.95
N GLY A 202 21.89 -39.05 -39.94
CA GLY A 202 20.85 -38.37 -40.74
C GLY A 202 19.64 -37.93 -39.90
N LEU A 203 19.23 -38.74 -38.91
CA LEU A 203 18.18 -38.36 -37.95
C LEU A 203 18.59 -37.17 -37.07
N LEU A 204 19.83 -37.14 -36.61
CA LEU A 204 20.37 -36.04 -35.80
C LEU A 204 20.54 -34.76 -36.63
N GLU A 205 21.00 -34.87 -37.88
CA GLU A 205 21.09 -33.74 -38.81
C GLU A 205 19.72 -33.11 -39.05
N PHE A 206 18.68 -33.92 -39.31
CA PHE A 206 17.31 -33.45 -39.45
C PHE A 206 16.80 -32.74 -38.19
N ALA A 207 17.05 -33.32 -37.00
CA ALA A 207 16.65 -32.72 -35.72
C ALA A 207 17.44 -31.45 -35.32
N LEU A 208 18.56 -31.15 -35.99
CA LEU A 208 19.40 -29.97 -35.74
C LEU A 208 19.18 -28.84 -36.76
N THR A 209 18.54 -29.12 -37.90
CA THR A 209 18.31 -28.14 -38.98
C THR A 209 16.91 -27.54 -38.99
N GLU A 210 15.93 -28.19 -38.35
CA GLU A 210 14.64 -27.58 -37.95
C GLU A 210 14.68 -27.04 -36.52
#